data_AF-A0A921E064-F1
#
_entry.id   AF-A0A921E064-F1
#
_cell.length_a   1.000
_cell.length_b   1.000
_cell.length_c   1.000
_cell.angle_alpha   90.00
_cell.angle_beta   90.00
_cell.angle_gamma   90.00
#
_symmetry.space_group_name_H-M   'P 1'
#
loop_
_entity.id
_entity.type
_entity.pdbx_description
1 polymer ?
#
loop_
_entity_poly.entity_id
_entity_poly.type
_entity_poly.pdbx_seq_one_letter_code
_entity_poly.pdbx_strand_id
1 'polypeptide(L)'
;MPPLPDLFKPLAPMVQALSPRVVSARLRTGPWRPPAGTPRIAVIGNCQAEGVARSLRLLLPGAEVETILVAGLARRFGTIDRLASHLGSTDHVFSHFFPEGFVPGGNVHALAERMPRLRLFPTILFAGFHPDLVHVGDEASLRLSRLVPSPIGPYHSAIALQAFRRGLSVAATLRLYDGAVFERLGYFGLWQAGADYLLRTARDVGFGLDREFALWCRGGVFMHVINHPRLHVLGDIARRLAREAGLDPLDIAVEAYAPDGLVSESVWPVLPAIAERYGLAGSTLFKGDGRRAPPRLLDLPDFVAESFALYARHRPEDLACARVAAWETDREIGALFDAAA
;
A
#
# COMPACT_ATOMS: atom_id res chain seq x y z
N MET A 1 -3.60 21.24 -23.09
CA MET A 1 -3.21 20.43 -21.92
C MET A 1 -1.92 21.02 -21.36
N PRO A 2 -1.93 21.64 -20.17
CA PRO A 2 -0.68 21.92 -19.49
C PRO A 2 -0.08 20.59 -19.01
N PRO A 3 1.24 20.40 -19.06
CA PRO A 3 1.89 19.22 -18.51
C PRO A 3 1.75 19.18 -16.98
N LEU A 4 1.58 17.99 -16.42
CA LEU A 4 1.68 17.74 -14.99
C LEU A 4 3.07 18.18 -14.48
N PRO A 5 3.19 18.76 -13.27
CA PRO A 5 4.49 18.87 -12.61
C PRO A 5 5.15 17.49 -12.56
N ASP A 6 6.43 17.40 -12.90
CA ASP A 6 7.20 16.13 -12.94
C ASP A 6 7.20 15.36 -11.59
N LEU A 7 6.71 15.97 -10.50
CA LEU A 7 6.44 15.31 -9.22
C LEU A 7 5.33 14.22 -9.27
N PHE A 8 4.51 14.18 -10.33
CA PHE A 8 3.34 13.30 -10.43
C PHE A 8 3.18 12.63 -11.81
N LYS A 9 4.26 12.11 -12.41
CA LYS A 9 4.06 11.08 -13.45
C LYS A 9 3.30 9.89 -12.83
N PRO A 10 2.24 9.40 -13.50
CA PRO A 10 1.23 8.55 -12.89
C PRO A 10 1.83 7.23 -12.41
N LEU A 11 1.83 7.03 -11.09
CA LEU A 11 2.06 5.74 -10.46
C LEU A 11 0.85 4.86 -10.78
N ALA A 12 1.05 3.82 -11.60
CA ALA A 12 0.15 2.67 -11.65
C ALA A 12 0.02 2.07 -10.24
N PRO A 13 -1.07 1.36 -9.89
CA PRO A 13 -1.24 0.83 -8.53
C PRO A 13 -0.09 -0.14 -8.19
N MET A 14 0.78 0.28 -7.27
CA MET A 14 2.07 -0.34 -6.97
C MET A 14 2.06 -1.15 -5.67
N VAL A 15 2.98 -2.13 -5.66
CA VAL A 15 3.45 -3.02 -4.58
C VAL A 15 2.69 -4.36 -4.43
N GLN A 16 3.40 -5.41 -4.85
CA GLN A 16 3.13 -6.83 -4.60
C GLN A 16 3.60 -7.21 -3.19
N ALA A 17 2.74 -7.70 -2.30
CA ALA A 17 3.22 -8.31 -1.06
C ALA A 17 3.85 -9.69 -1.32
N LEU A 18 4.96 -9.96 -0.64
CA LEU A 18 5.56 -11.30 -0.59
C LEU A 18 4.55 -12.27 0.04
N SER A 19 4.30 -13.39 -0.63
CA SER A 19 3.42 -14.45 -0.12
C SER A 19 3.86 -14.90 1.29
N PRO A 20 3.01 -14.82 2.32
CA PRO A 20 3.18 -15.69 3.46
C PRO A 20 2.94 -17.13 2.98
N ARG A 21 3.84 -18.05 3.31
CA ARG A 21 3.44 -19.46 3.39
C ARG A 21 2.38 -19.50 4.47
N VAL A 22 1.13 -19.76 4.06
CA VAL A 22 0.04 -20.10 4.96
C VAL A 22 0.53 -21.27 5.81
N VAL A 23 0.74 -21.03 7.11
CA VAL A 23 0.76 -22.12 8.07
C VAL A 23 -0.68 -22.61 8.11
N SER A 24 -0.94 -23.65 7.32
CA SER A 24 -2.11 -24.49 7.44
C SER A 24 -2.05 -25.09 8.84
N ALA A 25 -2.70 -24.45 9.80
CA ALA A 25 -3.06 -25.12 11.04
C ALA A 25 -3.98 -26.27 10.61
N ARG A 26 -3.49 -27.50 10.74
CA ARG A 26 -4.28 -28.71 10.57
C ARG A 26 -5.35 -28.76 11.66
N LEU A 27 -6.44 -28.03 11.44
CA LEU A 27 -7.71 -28.32 12.07
C LEU A 27 -8.30 -29.54 11.37
N ARG A 28 -8.78 -30.48 12.19
CA ARG A 28 -9.22 -31.82 11.81
C ARG A 28 -10.09 -31.81 10.55
N THR A 29 -9.62 -32.48 9.50
CA THR A 29 -10.28 -32.62 8.20
C THR A 29 -11.35 -33.71 8.28
N GLY A 30 -12.55 -33.33 8.72
CA GLY A 30 -13.77 -33.89 8.13
C GLY A 30 -14.11 -33.06 6.88
N PRO A 31 -14.77 -33.62 5.85
CA PRO A 31 -15.26 -32.81 4.74
C PRO A 31 -16.38 -31.91 5.26
N TRP A 32 -16.07 -30.65 5.58
CA TRP A 32 -17.09 -29.64 5.81
C TRP A 32 -17.75 -29.34 4.46
N ARG A 33 -18.98 -29.83 4.27
CA ARG A 33 -19.85 -29.40 3.19
C ARG A 33 -20.59 -28.16 3.69
N PRO A 34 -20.36 -26.96 3.12
CA PRO A 34 -21.19 -25.81 3.44
C PRO A 34 -22.66 -26.13 3.09
N PRO A 35 -23.63 -25.56 3.81
CA PRO A 35 -25.03 -25.64 3.42
C PRO A 35 -25.21 -25.13 1.98
N ALA A 36 -26.09 -25.79 1.22
CA ALA A 36 -26.51 -25.27 -0.08
C ALA A 36 -27.03 -23.83 0.08
N GLY A 37 -26.58 -22.91 -0.77
CA GLY A 37 -26.94 -21.49 -0.69
C GLY A 37 -25.91 -20.59 0.03
N THR A 38 -24.75 -21.11 0.42
CA THR A 38 -23.64 -20.32 0.97
C THR A 38 -22.97 -19.47 -0.11
N PRO A 39 -22.93 -18.12 0.01
CA PRO A 39 -22.27 -17.27 -0.98
C PRO A 39 -20.77 -17.57 -1.10
N ARG A 40 -20.28 -17.76 -2.32
CA ARG A 40 -18.87 -17.99 -2.63
C ARG A 40 -18.26 -16.73 -3.26
N ILE A 41 -17.30 -16.14 -2.55
CA ILE A 41 -16.71 -14.85 -2.88
C ILE A 41 -15.22 -15.02 -3.14
N ALA A 42 -14.73 -14.52 -4.27
CA ALA A 42 -13.30 -14.38 -4.52
C ALA A 42 -12.89 -12.90 -4.44
N VAL A 43 -11.79 -12.63 -3.73
CA VAL A 43 -11.18 -11.29 -3.64
C VAL A 43 -9.78 -11.36 -4.24
N ILE A 44 -9.56 -10.62 -5.33
CA ILE A 44 -8.31 -10.59 -6.09
C ILE A 44 -7.62 -9.26 -5.86
N GLY A 45 -6.34 -9.25 -5.45
CA GLY A 45 -5.60 -7.98 -5.29
C GLY A 45 -4.22 -8.14 -4.67
N ASN A 46 -3.70 -7.07 -4.09
CA ASN A 46 -2.44 -7.08 -3.33
C ASN A 46 -2.70 -7.41 -1.84
N CYS A 47 -1.81 -7.00 -0.93
CA CYS A 47 -2.01 -7.19 0.51
C CYS A 47 -3.34 -6.65 1.05
N GLN A 48 -3.93 -5.61 0.43
CA GLN A 48 -5.22 -5.07 0.86
C GLN A 48 -6.36 -6.07 0.63
N ALA A 49 -6.26 -6.92 -0.39
CA ALA A 49 -7.27 -7.95 -0.66
C ALA A 49 -7.36 -8.97 0.47
N GLU A 50 -6.28 -9.22 1.22
CA GLU A 50 -6.31 -10.07 2.41
C GLU A 50 -7.15 -9.43 3.52
N GLY A 51 -6.96 -8.12 3.76
CA GLY A 51 -7.75 -7.38 4.75
C GLY A 51 -9.23 -7.27 4.36
N VAL A 52 -9.53 -7.01 3.08
CA VAL A 52 -10.91 -7.02 2.56
C VAL A 52 -11.54 -8.41 2.72
N ALA A 53 -10.84 -9.47 2.29
CA ALA A 53 -11.36 -10.83 2.41
C ALA A 53 -11.56 -11.27 3.87
N ARG A 54 -10.65 -10.90 4.77
CA ARG A 54 -10.81 -11.15 6.21
C ARG A 54 -12.03 -10.41 6.77
N SER A 55 -12.22 -9.16 6.36
CA SER A 55 -13.38 -8.35 6.74
C SER A 55 -14.67 -8.98 6.23
N LEU A 56 -14.70 -9.46 4.98
CA LEU A 56 -15.87 -10.17 4.43
C LEU A 56 -16.20 -11.45 5.21
N ARG A 57 -15.21 -12.25 5.59
CA ARG A 57 -15.46 -13.46 6.42
C ARG A 57 -16.07 -13.13 7.78
N LEU A 58 -15.66 -12.00 8.37
CA LEU A 58 -16.21 -11.54 9.64
C LEU A 58 -17.63 -10.98 9.46
N LEU A 59 -17.84 -10.15 8.44
CA LEU A 59 -19.10 -9.48 8.16
C LEU A 59 -20.17 -10.44 7.61
N LEU A 60 -19.75 -11.55 6.99
CA LEU A 60 -20.63 -12.56 6.40
C LEU A 60 -20.24 -13.96 6.94
N PRO A 61 -20.62 -14.31 8.18
CA PRO A 61 -20.18 -15.56 8.82
C PRO A 61 -20.55 -16.84 8.08
N GLY A 62 -21.58 -16.77 7.21
CA GLY A 62 -22.02 -17.88 6.38
C GLY A 62 -21.39 -17.92 4.99
N ALA A 63 -20.53 -16.98 4.59
CA ALA A 63 -19.95 -16.93 3.26
C ALA A 63 -18.58 -17.64 3.18
N GLU A 64 -18.31 -18.30 2.06
CA GLU A 64 -16.97 -18.77 1.71
C GLU A 64 -16.21 -17.66 1.00
N VAL A 65 -15.10 -17.21 1.57
CA VAL A 65 -14.28 -16.15 0.96
C VAL A 65 -12.89 -16.68 0.65
N GLU A 66 -12.50 -16.63 -0.62
CA GLU A 66 -11.16 -16.92 -1.10
C GLU A 66 -10.39 -15.62 -1.38
N THR A 67 -9.12 -15.57 -1.00
CA THR A 67 -8.21 -14.48 -1.36
C THR A 67 -7.22 -14.96 -2.43
N ILE A 68 -7.05 -14.17 -3.49
CA ILE A 68 -6.14 -14.46 -4.60
C ILE A 68 -5.20 -13.27 -4.80
N LEU A 69 -3.92 -13.46 -4.48
CA LEU A 69 -2.93 -12.40 -4.67
C LEU A 69 -2.52 -12.26 -6.14
N VAL A 70 -2.57 -11.03 -6.64
CA VAL A 70 -2.17 -10.64 -8.00
C VAL A 70 -0.73 -11.08 -8.31
N ALA A 71 0.18 -10.94 -7.35
CA ALA A 71 1.58 -11.38 -7.48
C ALA A 71 1.75 -12.89 -7.71
N GLY A 72 0.74 -13.69 -7.36
CA GLY A 72 0.75 -15.14 -7.46
C GLY A 72 0.00 -15.70 -8.67
N LEU A 73 -0.63 -14.87 -9.51
CA LEU A 73 -1.57 -15.33 -10.54
C LEU A 73 -0.90 -16.26 -11.57
N ALA A 74 0.19 -15.82 -12.21
CA ALA A 74 0.91 -16.63 -13.18
C ALA A 74 1.37 -17.97 -12.58
N ARG A 75 1.93 -17.95 -11.36
CA ARG A 75 2.41 -19.17 -10.68
C ARG A 75 1.26 -20.12 -10.35
N ARG A 76 0.11 -19.59 -9.92
CA ARG A 76 -1.01 -20.39 -9.41
C ARG A 76 -1.92 -20.92 -10.52
N PHE A 77 -2.20 -20.12 -11.53
CA PHE A 77 -3.18 -20.44 -12.57
C PHE A 77 -2.56 -20.62 -13.96
N GLY A 78 -1.37 -20.07 -14.21
CA GLY A 78 -0.68 -20.16 -15.49
C GLY A 78 -1.24 -19.25 -16.58
N THR A 79 -2.56 -19.16 -16.74
CA THR A 79 -3.22 -18.30 -17.75
C THR A 79 -4.49 -17.64 -17.20
N ILE A 80 -4.95 -16.57 -17.86
CA ILE A 80 -6.18 -15.88 -17.50
C ILE A 80 -7.42 -16.77 -17.69
N ASP A 81 -7.43 -17.66 -18.69
CA ASP A 81 -8.53 -18.60 -18.92
C ASP A 81 -8.66 -19.62 -17.79
N ARG A 82 -7.52 -20.10 -17.26
CA ARG A 82 -7.51 -20.99 -16.09
C ARG A 82 -7.96 -20.28 -14.82
N LEU A 83 -7.60 -19.01 -14.66
CA LEU A 83 -8.14 -18.17 -13.58
C LEU A 83 -9.67 -18.02 -13.72
N ALA A 84 -10.18 -17.68 -14.91
CA ALA A 84 -11.62 -17.56 -15.14
C ALA A 84 -12.35 -18.88 -14.89
N SER A 85 -11.80 -20.01 -15.34
CA SER A 85 -12.35 -21.35 -15.08
C SER A 85 -12.42 -21.67 -13.58
N HIS A 86 -11.37 -21.34 -12.81
CA HIS A 86 -11.38 -21.48 -11.34
C HIS A 86 -12.50 -20.65 -10.70
N LEU A 87 -12.69 -19.42 -11.18
CA LEU A 87 -13.71 -18.49 -10.67
C LEU A 87 -15.13 -18.83 -11.14
N GLY A 88 -15.32 -19.73 -12.11
CA GLY A 88 -16.63 -20.02 -12.69
C GLY A 88 -17.69 -20.48 -11.68
N SER A 89 -17.25 -21.04 -10.56
CA SER A 89 -18.11 -21.52 -9.46
C SER A 89 -18.32 -20.52 -8.32
N THR A 90 -17.80 -19.30 -8.45
CA THR A 90 -17.97 -18.20 -7.48
C THR A 90 -19.20 -17.36 -7.82
N ASP A 91 -19.92 -16.90 -6.80
CA ASP A 91 -21.10 -16.05 -6.94
C ASP A 91 -20.71 -14.59 -7.14
N HIS A 92 -19.64 -14.15 -6.45
CA HIS A 92 -19.11 -12.79 -6.50
C HIS A 92 -17.59 -12.80 -6.68
N VAL A 93 -17.10 -11.95 -7.58
CA VAL A 93 -15.67 -11.72 -7.78
C VAL A 93 -15.39 -10.23 -7.60
N PHE A 94 -14.58 -9.89 -6.59
CA PHE A 94 -14.11 -8.55 -6.36
C PHE A 94 -12.62 -8.48 -6.71
N SER A 95 -12.21 -7.52 -7.53
CA SER A 95 -10.81 -7.41 -7.96
C SER A 95 -10.28 -5.99 -7.87
N HIS A 96 -9.05 -5.83 -7.40
CA HIS A 96 -8.25 -4.68 -7.80
C HIS A 96 -8.00 -4.70 -9.31
N PHE A 97 -7.65 -3.53 -9.85
CA PHE A 97 -7.02 -3.48 -11.17
C PHE A 97 -5.67 -4.19 -11.15
N PHE A 98 -5.38 -4.98 -12.19
CA PHE A 98 -4.03 -5.47 -12.48
C PHE A 98 -3.77 -5.36 -14.00
N PRO A 99 -2.60 -4.85 -14.41
CA PRO A 99 -2.23 -4.72 -15.80
C PRO A 99 -1.75 -6.06 -16.40
N GLU A 100 -1.35 -6.03 -17.67
CA GLU A 100 -0.70 -7.15 -18.32
C GLU A 100 0.63 -7.53 -17.62
N GLY A 101 1.06 -8.78 -17.81
CA GLY A 101 2.31 -9.31 -17.26
C GLY A 101 2.20 -9.97 -15.88
N PHE A 102 1.07 -9.83 -15.18
CA PHE A 102 0.78 -10.55 -13.93
C PHE A 102 0.26 -11.97 -14.14
N VAL A 103 -0.42 -12.19 -15.26
CA VAL A 103 -0.88 -13.50 -15.72
C VAL A 103 -0.83 -13.54 -17.25
N PRO A 104 -0.28 -14.61 -17.86
CA PRO A 104 -0.36 -14.78 -19.30
C PRO A 104 -1.81 -14.76 -19.81
N GLY A 105 -2.02 -14.11 -20.96
CA GLY A 105 -3.33 -14.04 -21.63
C GLY A 105 -4.15 -12.78 -21.36
N GLY A 106 -3.68 -11.84 -20.54
CA GLY A 106 -4.28 -10.50 -20.46
C GLY A 106 -4.13 -9.78 -19.12
N ASN A 107 -5.05 -8.87 -18.86
CA ASN A 107 -5.16 -8.03 -17.66
C ASN A 107 -6.54 -8.19 -17.02
N VAL A 108 -6.89 -7.36 -16.04
CA VAL A 108 -8.19 -7.45 -15.36
C VAL A 108 -9.40 -7.26 -16.29
N HIS A 109 -9.28 -6.48 -17.37
CA HIS A 109 -10.38 -6.28 -18.32
C HIS A 109 -10.63 -7.56 -19.14
N ALA A 110 -9.57 -8.23 -19.58
CA ALA A 110 -9.69 -9.54 -20.22
C ALA A 110 -10.32 -10.60 -19.27
N LEU A 111 -10.09 -10.49 -17.96
CA LEU A 111 -10.79 -11.32 -16.97
C LEU A 111 -12.27 -10.93 -16.87
N ALA A 112 -12.59 -9.64 -16.84
CA ALA A 112 -13.97 -9.13 -16.77
C ALA A 112 -14.82 -9.55 -17.98
N GLU A 113 -14.24 -9.63 -19.18
CA GLU A 113 -14.90 -10.17 -20.38
C GLU A 113 -15.34 -11.63 -20.19
N ARG A 114 -14.55 -12.43 -19.47
CA ARG A 114 -14.84 -13.85 -19.16
C ARG A 114 -15.72 -14.02 -17.93
N MET A 115 -15.71 -13.02 -17.04
CA MET A 115 -16.42 -13.01 -15.77
C MET A 115 -17.25 -11.72 -15.65
N PRO A 116 -18.43 -11.64 -16.30
CA PRO A 116 -19.26 -10.43 -16.26
C PRO A 116 -19.73 -10.01 -14.85
N ARG A 117 -19.63 -10.92 -13.87
CA ARG A 117 -19.94 -10.68 -12.45
C ARG A 117 -18.77 -10.06 -11.66
N LEU A 118 -17.61 -9.90 -12.29
CA LEU A 118 -16.44 -9.26 -11.68
C LEU A 118 -16.73 -7.79 -11.45
N ARG A 119 -16.49 -7.33 -10.21
CA ARG A 119 -16.55 -5.93 -9.85
C ARG A 119 -15.20 -5.44 -9.39
N LEU A 120 -14.82 -4.26 -9.86
CA LEU A 120 -13.58 -3.63 -9.43
C LEU A 120 -13.79 -2.91 -8.10
N PHE A 121 -12.72 -2.87 -7.30
CA PHE A 121 -12.63 -2.02 -6.12
C PHE A 121 -11.25 -1.36 -6.06
N PRO A 122 -11.12 -0.20 -5.42
CA PRO A 122 -9.92 0.61 -5.53
C PRO A 122 -8.80 0.08 -4.65
N THR A 123 -7.57 0.19 -5.15
CA THR A 123 -6.39 0.13 -4.29
C THR A 123 -6.27 1.45 -3.54
N ILE A 124 -6.20 1.38 -2.21
CA ILE A 124 -6.04 2.58 -1.38
C ILE A 124 -4.57 2.98 -1.36
N LEU A 125 -4.26 4.13 -1.96
CA LEU A 125 -2.95 4.75 -1.96
C LEU A 125 -3.10 6.19 -1.47
N PHE A 126 -2.39 6.54 -0.40
CA PHE A 126 -2.44 7.88 0.18
C PHE A 126 -1.11 8.24 0.84
N ALA A 127 -0.40 9.21 0.24
CA ALA A 127 0.92 9.65 0.68
C ALA A 127 0.89 10.80 1.69
N GLY A 128 -0.27 11.40 1.96
CA GLY A 128 -0.38 12.64 2.75
C GLY A 128 0.20 12.54 4.17
N PHE A 129 0.16 11.36 4.79
CA PHE A 129 0.75 11.12 6.12
C PHE A 129 2.25 10.83 6.09
N HIS A 130 2.78 10.36 4.96
CA HIS A 130 4.15 9.84 4.83
C HIS A 130 4.84 10.45 3.61
N PRO A 131 4.92 11.79 3.50
CA PRO A 131 5.41 12.46 2.30
C PRO A 131 6.89 12.16 1.99
N ASP A 132 7.68 11.82 3.01
CA ASP A 132 9.10 11.46 2.87
C ASP A 132 9.32 10.00 2.40
N LEU A 133 8.31 9.14 2.50
CA LEU A 133 8.41 7.73 2.10
C LEU A 133 8.52 7.61 0.57
N VAL A 134 9.58 6.96 0.11
CA VAL A 134 9.83 6.62 -1.30
C VAL A 134 10.24 5.16 -1.47
N HIS A 135 10.21 4.68 -2.70
CA HIS A 135 10.88 3.46 -3.10
C HIS A 135 12.21 3.80 -3.78
N VAL A 136 13.11 2.82 -3.83
CA VAL A 136 14.43 2.93 -4.46
C VAL A 136 14.65 1.71 -5.34
N GLY A 137 15.18 1.90 -6.55
CA GLY A 137 15.41 0.86 -7.54
C GLY A 137 14.48 0.98 -8.76
N ASP A 138 14.20 -0.15 -9.41
CA ASP A 138 13.38 -0.19 -10.63
C ASP A 138 11.88 -0.25 -10.28
N GLU A 139 11.33 0.93 -10.00
CA GLU A 139 9.90 1.14 -9.75
C GLU A 139 9.02 0.80 -10.97
N ALA A 140 9.53 1.00 -12.19
CA ALA A 140 8.79 0.76 -13.44
C ALA A 140 8.44 -0.71 -13.65
N SER A 141 9.24 -1.64 -13.09
CA SER A 141 8.98 -3.07 -13.15
C SER A 141 7.72 -3.52 -12.39
N LEU A 142 7.21 -2.70 -11.46
CA LEU A 142 6.10 -3.01 -10.55
C LEU A 142 6.34 -4.25 -9.66
N ARG A 143 7.60 -4.71 -9.52
CA ARG A 143 7.98 -5.89 -8.74
C ARG A 143 8.81 -5.48 -7.53
N LEU A 144 8.39 -5.86 -6.32
CA LEU A 144 9.18 -5.60 -5.11
C LEU A 144 10.59 -6.17 -5.17
N SER A 145 10.80 -7.29 -5.88
CA SER A 145 12.11 -7.91 -6.06
C SER A 145 13.11 -7.06 -6.85
N ARG A 146 12.64 -5.97 -7.47
CA ARG A 146 13.46 -5.01 -8.23
C ARG A 146 13.70 -3.72 -7.45
N LEU A 147 13.14 -3.61 -6.25
CA LEU A 147 13.42 -2.52 -5.33
C LEU A 147 14.59 -2.89 -4.42
N VAL A 148 15.35 -1.87 -4.03
CA VAL A 148 16.38 -1.98 -3.01
C VAL A 148 15.69 -2.15 -1.66
N PRO A 149 16.13 -3.10 -0.80
CA PRO A 149 15.61 -3.21 0.55
C PRO A 149 16.13 -2.05 1.42
N SER A 150 15.36 -1.68 2.43
CA SER A 150 15.65 -0.72 3.49
C SER A 150 15.63 -1.41 4.87
N PRO A 151 16.02 -0.72 5.94
CA PRO A 151 15.87 -1.24 7.31
C PRO A 151 14.44 -1.65 7.69
N ILE A 152 13.42 -1.13 6.99
CA ILE A 152 12.01 -1.44 7.22
C ILE A 152 11.27 -1.86 5.93
N GLY A 153 11.80 -2.85 5.21
CA GLY A 153 11.16 -3.40 4.01
C GLY A 153 11.57 -2.63 2.76
N PRO A 154 10.68 -2.28 1.83
CA PRO A 154 11.06 -1.55 0.60
C PRO A 154 11.01 -0.01 0.76
N TYR A 155 10.75 0.50 1.97
CA TYR A 155 10.41 1.90 2.20
C TYR A 155 11.63 2.71 2.65
N HIS A 156 11.97 3.74 1.89
CA HIS A 156 13.11 4.62 2.13
C HIS A 156 12.65 6.04 2.44
N SER A 157 13.54 6.82 3.09
CA SER A 157 13.36 8.26 3.23
C SER A 157 14.03 8.97 2.06
N ALA A 158 13.29 9.88 1.41
CA ALA A 158 13.82 10.73 0.35
C ALA A 158 14.89 11.68 0.91
N ILE A 159 14.67 12.26 2.09
CA ILE A 159 15.64 13.11 2.79
C ILE A 159 16.92 12.32 3.08
N ALA A 160 16.83 11.13 3.67
CA ALA A 160 18.01 10.33 3.96
C ALA A 160 18.77 9.94 2.69
N LEU A 161 18.07 9.55 1.62
CA LEU A 161 18.71 9.19 0.36
C LEU A 161 19.45 10.38 -0.26
N GLN A 162 18.81 11.55 -0.33
CA GLN A 162 19.45 12.74 -0.89
C GLN A 162 20.63 13.22 -0.04
N ALA A 163 20.48 13.23 1.29
CA ALA A 163 21.55 13.60 2.21
C ALA A 163 22.78 12.68 2.06
N PHE A 164 22.57 11.37 1.92
CA PHE A 164 23.64 10.41 1.65
C PHE A 164 24.35 10.72 0.33
N ARG A 165 23.60 10.96 -0.75
CA ARG A 165 24.17 11.31 -2.08
C ARG A 165 24.98 12.60 -2.05
N ARG A 166 24.62 13.54 -1.17
CA ARG A 166 25.31 14.81 -0.94
C ARG A 166 26.50 14.69 0.03
N GLY A 167 26.76 13.50 0.58
CA GLY A 167 27.86 13.27 1.51
C GLY A 167 27.64 13.86 2.91
N LEU A 168 26.39 14.14 3.29
CA LEU A 168 26.07 14.63 4.63
C LEU A 168 26.35 13.57 5.70
N SER A 169 26.60 13.99 6.94
CA SER A 169 26.65 13.09 8.10
C SER A 169 25.23 12.74 8.58
N VAL A 170 25.09 11.67 9.38
CA VAL A 170 23.82 11.34 10.03
C VAL A 170 23.32 12.52 10.88
N ALA A 171 24.20 13.14 11.68
CA ALA A 171 23.86 14.27 12.52
C ALA A 171 23.39 15.50 11.71
N ALA A 172 24.03 15.77 10.56
CA ALA A 172 23.58 16.80 9.63
C ALA A 172 22.20 16.49 9.04
N THR A 173 22.01 15.24 8.65
CA THR A 173 20.77 14.75 8.03
C THR A 173 19.59 14.84 8.99
N LEU A 174 19.79 14.57 10.28
CA LEU A 174 18.72 14.67 11.28
C LEU A 174 18.14 16.08 11.40
N ARG A 175 18.94 17.12 11.15
CA ARG A 175 18.47 18.52 11.14
C ARG A 175 17.53 18.83 9.97
N LEU A 176 17.49 17.98 8.95
CA LEU A 176 16.60 18.15 7.79
C LEU A 176 15.17 17.65 8.06
N TYR A 177 14.92 16.93 9.16
CA TYR A 177 13.58 16.47 9.53
C TYR A 177 12.82 17.54 10.32
N ASP A 178 12.66 18.70 9.69
CA ASP A 178 12.07 19.91 10.26
C ASP A 178 10.93 20.45 9.41
N GLY A 179 9.99 21.17 10.02
CA GLY A 179 8.81 21.73 9.34
C GLY A 179 9.13 22.72 8.23
N ALA A 180 10.14 23.58 8.40
CA ALA A 180 10.53 24.53 7.36
C ALA A 180 11.18 23.82 6.15
N VAL A 181 11.91 22.74 6.41
CA VAL A 181 12.46 21.87 5.36
C VAL A 181 11.32 21.17 4.63
N PHE A 182 10.33 20.63 5.35
CA PHE A 182 9.16 19.97 4.76
C PHE A 182 8.33 20.90 3.87
N GLU A 183 8.16 22.17 4.28
CA GLU A 183 7.51 23.20 3.46
C GLU A 183 8.27 23.40 2.14
N ARG A 184 9.59 23.59 2.20
CA ARG A 184 10.44 23.78 1.01
C ARG A 184 10.49 22.56 0.10
N LEU A 185 10.37 21.36 0.66
CA LEU A 185 10.25 20.10 -0.10
C LEU A 185 8.83 19.85 -0.64
N GLY A 186 7.86 20.72 -0.33
CA GLY A 186 6.48 20.63 -0.79
C GLY A 186 5.66 19.53 -0.09
N TYR A 187 6.12 19.00 1.04
CA TYR A 187 5.50 17.85 1.71
C TYR A 187 4.07 18.12 2.15
N PHE A 188 3.75 19.35 2.54
CA PHE A 188 2.39 19.71 2.93
C PHE A 188 1.42 19.78 1.73
N GLY A 189 1.93 19.93 0.51
CA GLY A 189 1.12 19.84 -0.71
C GLY A 189 0.70 18.41 -1.07
N LEU A 190 1.38 17.39 -0.53
CA LEU A 190 1.10 15.99 -0.86
C LEU A 190 -0.22 15.47 -0.27
N TRP A 191 -0.81 16.16 0.71
CA TRP A 191 -2.14 15.82 1.20
C TRP A 191 -3.19 15.94 0.11
N GLN A 192 -3.31 17.13 -0.49
CA GLN A 192 -4.33 17.39 -1.51
C GLN A 192 -4.12 16.51 -2.74
N ALA A 193 -2.87 16.40 -3.21
CA ALA A 193 -2.57 15.56 -4.35
C ALA A 193 -2.85 14.07 -4.10
N GLY A 194 -2.58 13.58 -2.88
CA GLY A 194 -2.92 12.22 -2.47
C GLY A 194 -4.43 11.98 -2.37
N ALA A 195 -5.17 12.94 -1.81
CA ALA A 195 -6.63 12.88 -1.73
C ALA A 195 -7.26 12.85 -3.12
N ASP A 196 -6.83 13.75 -4.00
CA ASP A 196 -7.35 13.82 -5.36
C ASP A 196 -7.00 12.54 -6.14
N TYR A 197 -5.80 11.99 -5.98
CA TYR A 197 -5.42 10.74 -6.61
C TYR A 197 -6.31 9.58 -6.14
N LEU A 198 -6.49 9.43 -4.82
CA LEU A 198 -7.33 8.37 -4.26
C LEU A 198 -8.77 8.47 -4.74
N LEU A 199 -9.36 9.66 -4.67
CA LEU A 199 -10.77 9.87 -5.06
C LEU A 199 -10.98 9.73 -6.57
N ARG A 200 -10.02 10.14 -7.40
CA ARG A 200 -10.10 9.94 -8.85
C ARG A 200 -9.98 8.46 -9.21
N THR A 201 -8.94 7.78 -8.74
CA THR A 201 -8.73 6.36 -9.07
C THR A 201 -9.84 5.45 -8.55
N ALA A 202 -10.48 5.82 -7.44
CA ALA A 202 -11.67 5.16 -6.96
C ALA A 202 -12.89 5.36 -7.87
N ARG A 203 -13.09 6.58 -8.39
CA ARG A 203 -14.14 6.86 -9.39
C ARG A 203 -13.88 6.16 -10.73
N ASP A 204 -12.63 6.05 -11.16
CA ASP A 204 -12.25 5.38 -12.42
C ASP A 204 -12.67 3.89 -12.44
N VAL A 205 -12.75 3.26 -11.26
CA VAL A 205 -13.25 1.88 -11.11
C VAL A 205 -14.72 1.79 -10.70
N GLY A 206 -15.45 2.91 -10.71
CA GLY A 206 -16.86 2.98 -10.35
C GLY A 206 -17.15 2.90 -8.85
N PHE A 207 -16.14 3.10 -7.99
CA PHE A 207 -16.22 2.93 -6.54
C PHE A 207 -15.91 4.25 -5.81
N GLY A 208 -16.64 5.34 -6.08
CA GLY A 208 -16.34 6.66 -5.49
C GLY A 208 -16.30 6.65 -3.95
N LEU A 209 -15.28 7.26 -3.34
CA LEU A 209 -14.97 7.16 -1.89
C LEU A 209 -15.16 8.48 -1.13
N ASP A 210 -15.84 9.48 -1.69
CA ASP A 210 -15.88 10.84 -1.16
C ASP A 210 -16.35 10.89 0.31
N ARG A 211 -17.41 10.13 0.63
CA ARG A 211 -17.96 10.05 1.98
C ARG A 211 -17.02 9.28 2.92
N GLU A 212 -16.56 8.11 2.49
CA GLU A 212 -15.66 7.24 3.25
C GLU A 212 -14.35 7.96 3.58
N PHE A 213 -13.75 8.63 2.61
CA PHE A 213 -12.53 9.40 2.78
C PHE A 213 -12.68 10.51 3.83
N ALA A 214 -13.79 11.25 3.80
CA ALA A 214 -14.07 12.27 4.81
C ALA A 214 -14.20 11.67 6.22
N LEU A 215 -14.82 10.49 6.34
CA LEU A 215 -14.94 9.76 7.62
C LEU A 215 -13.58 9.25 8.11
N TRP A 216 -12.77 8.66 7.23
CA TRP A 216 -11.43 8.19 7.56
C TRP A 216 -10.52 9.32 8.03
N CYS A 217 -10.54 10.47 7.33
CA CYS A 217 -9.77 11.66 7.74
C CYS A 217 -10.18 12.17 9.12
N ARG A 218 -11.47 12.18 9.43
CA ARG A 218 -11.98 12.54 10.77
C ARG A 218 -11.56 11.56 11.86
N GLY A 219 -11.34 10.29 11.51
CA GLY A 219 -10.88 9.24 12.42
C GLY A 219 -9.38 9.30 12.73
N GLY A 220 -8.63 10.21 12.09
CA GLY A 220 -7.18 10.36 12.26
C GLY A 220 -6.38 9.60 11.20
N VAL A 221 -5.20 9.09 11.59
CA VAL A 221 -4.31 8.38 10.67
C VAL A 221 -4.94 7.06 10.25
N PHE A 222 -5.25 6.91 8.96
CA PHE A 222 -5.88 5.70 8.40
C PHE A 222 -4.92 4.86 7.54
N MET A 223 -3.62 5.18 7.53
CA MET A 223 -2.58 4.45 6.78
C MET A 223 -1.41 4.08 7.71
N HIS A 224 -0.82 2.89 7.51
CA HIS A 224 0.43 2.47 8.17
C HIS A 224 1.68 2.83 7.37
N VAL A 225 1.55 2.76 6.05
CA VAL A 225 2.47 3.25 5.00
C VAL A 225 1.60 3.67 3.82
N ILE A 226 2.18 4.25 2.76
CA ILE A 226 1.40 4.87 1.67
C ILE A 226 0.36 3.96 1.01
N ASN A 227 0.54 2.64 1.06
CA ASN A 227 -0.30 1.63 0.42
C ASN A 227 -0.89 0.60 1.41
N HIS A 228 -0.69 0.76 2.72
CA HIS A 228 -1.24 -0.14 3.74
C HIS A 228 -2.27 0.60 4.59
N PRO A 229 -3.54 0.66 4.15
CA PRO A 229 -4.60 1.23 4.96
C PRO A 229 -4.84 0.43 6.24
N ARG A 230 -5.36 1.10 7.27
CA ARG A 230 -5.80 0.45 8.51
C ARG A 230 -7.01 -0.43 8.26
N LEU A 231 -7.21 -1.43 9.12
CA LEU A 231 -8.28 -2.42 8.93
C LEU A 231 -9.68 -1.81 8.79
N HIS A 232 -10.02 -0.73 9.49
CA HIS A 232 -11.35 -0.12 9.38
C HIS A 232 -11.64 0.39 7.96
N VAL A 233 -10.64 0.92 7.23
CA VAL A 233 -10.75 1.34 5.83
C VAL A 233 -11.09 0.14 4.94
N LEU A 234 -10.38 -0.98 5.12
CA LEU A 234 -10.63 -2.21 4.38
C LEU A 234 -11.97 -2.84 4.76
N GLY A 235 -12.40 -2.69 6.01
CA GLY A 235 -13.70 -3.10 6.52
C GLY A 235 -14.86 -2.33 5.88
N ASP A 236 -14.71 -1.01 5.69
CA ASP A 236 -15.69 -0.17 5.01
C ASP A 236 -15.83 -0.56 3.53
N ILE A 237 -14.72 -0.80 2.85
CA ILE A 237 -14.71 -1.30 1.47
C ILE A 237 -15.40 -2.66 1.39
N ALA A 238 -15.06 -3.60 2.27
CA ALA A 238 -15.67 -4.93 2.34
C ALA A 238 -17.20 -4.86 2.58
N ARG A 239 -17.64 -4.02 3.52
CA ARG A 239 -19.06 -3.83 3.83
C ARG A 239 -19.82 -3.27 2.63
N ARG A 240 -19.24 -2.30 1.93
CA ARG A 240 -19.85 -1.73 0.73
C ARG A 240 -19.93 -2.76 -0.40
N LEU A 241 -18.85 -3.50 -0.66
CA LEU A 241 -18.84 -4.58 -1.65
C LEU A 241 -19.92 -5.63 -1.38
N ALA A 242 -20.08 -6.05 -0.12
CA ALA A 242 -21.13 -6.97 0.29
C ALA A 242 -22.53 -6.41 0.03
N ARG A 243 -22.82 -5.17 0.46
CA ARG A 243 -24.12 -4.53 0.27
C ARG A 243 -24.46 -4.35 -1.21
N GLU A 244 -23.53 -3.85 -2.01
CA GLU A 244 -23.75 -3.67 -3.45
C GLU A 244 -23.94 -5.02 -4.17
N ALA A 245 -23.39 -6.11 -3.63
CA ALA A 245 -23.60 -7.47 -4.12
C ALA A 245 -24.94 -8.08 -3.69
N GLY A 246 -25.77 -7.35 -2.93
CA GLY A 246 -27.06 -7.83 -2.43
C GLY A 246 -26.95 -8.76 -1.23
N LEU A 247 -25.80 -8.77 -0.55
CA LEU A 247 -25.58 -9.52 0.68
C LEU A 247 -25.90 -8.63 1.90
N ASP A 248 -26.17 -9.26 3.03
CA ASP A 248 -26.51 -8.58 4.29
C ASP A 248 -25.34 -8.71 5.30
N PRO A 249 -24.32 -7.82 5.22
CA PRO A 249 -23.19 -7.86 6.16
C PRO A 249 -23.62 -7.40 7.56
N LEU A 250 -23.09 -8.06 8.58
CA LEU A 250 -23.25 -7.66 9.98
C LEU A 250 -22.89 -6.17 10.19
N ASP A 251 -23.70 -5.48 11.00
CA ASP A 251 -23.45 -4.08 11.35
C ASP A 251 -22.52 -3.99 12.57
N ILE A 252 -21.23 -4.28 12.33
CA ILE A 252 -20.18 -4.24 13.35
C ILE A 252 -18.94 -3.49 12.84
N ALA A 253 -18.17 -2.91 13.76
CA ALA A 253 -16.84 -2.34 13.48
C ALA A 253 -15.80 -3.47 13.39
N VAL A 254 -15.25 -3.72 12.21
CA VAL A 254 -14.37 -4.87 11.94
C VAL A 254 -13.14 -4.88 12.86
N GLU A 255 -12.55 -3.71 13.08
CA GLU A 255 -11.38 -3.48 13.92
C GLU A 255 -11.59 -3.81 15.41
N ALA A 256 -12.84 -3.90 15.86
CA ALA A 256 -13.15 -4.33 17.23
C ALA A 256 -13.07 -5.86 17.41
N TYR A 257 -13.14 -6.62 16.32
CA TYR A 257 -13.24 -8.10 16.37
C TYR A 257 -12.11 -8.82 15.62
N ALA A 258 -11.40 -8.12 14.74
CA ALA A 258 -10.30 -8.68 13.97
C ALA A 258 -9.02 -7.84 14.13
N PRO A 259 -7.85 -8.49 14.29
CA PRO A 259 -6.59 -7.77 14.28
C PRO A 259 -6.26 -7.28 12.86
N ASP A 260 -5.67 -6.08 12.81
CA ASP A 260 -5.12 -5.51 11.59
C ASP A 260 -3.94 -6.38 11.10
N GLY A 261 -4.06 -6.95 9.90
CA GLY A 261 -3.00 -7.78 9.34
C GLY A 261 -1.81 -6.94 8.85
N LEU A 262 -2.10 -5.79 8.24
CA LEU A 262 -1.08 -4.95 7.60
C LEU A 262 -0.20 -4.22 8.62
N VAL A 263 -0.72 -3.98 9.84
CA VAL A 263 0.12 -3.48 10.93
C VAL A 263 1.26 -4.43 11.26
N SER A 264 1.17 -5.73 10.92
CA SER A 264 2.24 -6.70 11.18
C SER A 264 3.43 -6.54 10.24
N GLU A 265 3.27 -5.78 9.15
CA GLU A 265 4.35 -5.40 8.23
C GLU A 265 5.02 -4.11 8.70
N SER A 266 5.75 -3.44 7.80
CA SER A 266 6.37 -2.16 8.08
C SER A 266 5.35 -1.08 8.40
N VAL A 267 5.66 -0.22 9.38
CA VAL A 267 4.90 0.98 9.72
C VAL A 267 5.82 2.17 9.67
N TRP A 268 5.40 3.21 8.92
CA TRP A 268 6.07 4.49 8.83
C TRP A 268 5.39 5.48 9.78
N PRO A 269 6.14 6.22 10.60
CA PRO A 269 5.54 7.17 11.52
C PRO A 269 5.07 8.43 10.79
N VAL A 270 4.00 9.06 11.29
CA VAL A 270 3.70 10.44 10.90
C VAL A 270 4.70 11.35 11.60
N LEU A 271 5.63 11.93 10.84
CA LEU A 271 6.71 12.73 11.40
C LEU A 271 6.16 13.98 12.10
N PRO A 272 6.82 14.49 13.18
CA PRO A 272 6.25 15.51 14.04
C PRO A 272 5.71 16.75 13.32
N ALA A 273 6.45 17.34 12.38
CA ALA A 273 5.98 18.52 11.65
C ALA A 273 4.80 18.24 10.70
N ILE A 274 4.71 17.02 10.14
CA ILE A 274 3.52 16.57 9.38
C ILE A 274 2.32 16.41 10.32
N ALA A 275 2.54 15.80 11.48
CA ALA A 275 1.50 15.59 12.47
C ALA A 275 0.96 16.90 13.03
N GLU A 276 1.84 17.84 13.37
CA GLU A 276 1.48 19.19 13.83
C GLU A 276 0.64 19.92 12.79
N ARG A 277 1.06 19.92 11.52
CA ARG A 277 0.33 20.59 10.42
C ARG A 277 -1.11 20.08 10.27
N TYR A 278 -1.34 18.80 10.51
CA TYR A 278 -2.64 18.15 10.30
C TYR A 278 -3.41 17.84 11.60
N GLY A 279 -2.91 18.28 12.76
CA GLY A 279 -3.56 18.03 14.05
C GLY A 279 -3.61 16.54 14.45
N LEU A 280 -2.54 15.79 14.14
CA LEU A 280 -2.42 14.35 14.39
C LEU A 280 -1.39 14.06 15.49
N ALA A 281 -1.39 12.83 16.00
CA ALA A 281 -0.32 12.34 16.85
C ALA A 281 0.92 12.00 16.01
N GLY A 282 2.04 12.67 16.29
CA GLY A 282 3.32 12.43 15.63
C GLY A 282 4.16 11.34 16.30
N SER A 283 5.12 10.79 15.56
CA SER A 283 6.11 9.84 16.04
C SER A 283 7.38 9.92 15.18
N THR A 284 8.48 9.38 15.70
CA THR A 284 9.73 9.14 14.96
C THR A 284 10.13 7.67 15.02
N LEU A 285 9.20 6.79 15.41
CA LEU A 285 9.45 5.36 15.58
C LEU A 285 8.97 4.58 14.35
N PHE A 286 9.93 4.05 13.61
CA PHE A 286 9.75 3.17 12.48
C PHE A 286 9.63 1.74 12.94
N LYS A 287 8.80 0.95 12.27
CA LYS A 287 8.63 -0.47 12.55
C LYS A 287 8.97 -1.28 11.31
N GLY A 288 9.84 -2.29 11.47
CA GLY A 288 10.13 -3.29 10.44
C GLY A 288 9.10 -4.41 10.38
N ASP A 289 9.29 -5.34 9.44
CA ASP A 289 8.40 -6.49 9.25
C ASP A 289 8.38 -7.40 10.50
N GLY A 290 7.19 -7.60 11.06
CA GLY A 290 6.92 -8.43 12.23
C GLY A 290 6.19 -9.74 11.92
N ARG A 291 6.04 -10.13 10.65
CA ARG A 291 5.27 -11.32 10.26
C ARG A 291 5.89 -12.65 10.73
N ARG A 292 7.21 -12.69 10.93
CA ARG A 292 7.96 -13.92 11.26
C ARG A 292 8.64 -13.91 12.63
N ALA A 293 8.84 -12.73 13.20
CA ALA A 293 9.53 -12.50 14.46
C ALA A 293 9.03 -11.18 15.05
N PRO A 294 9.26 -10.90 16.36
CA PRO A 294 8.97 -9.59 16.92
C PRO A 294 9.56 -8.47 16.05
N PRO A 295 8.77 -7.45 15.67
CA PRO A 295 9.24 -6.43 14.77
C PRO A 295 10.32 -5.59 15.45
N ARG A 296 11.34 -5.24 14.67
CA ARG A 296 12.33 -4.26 15.12
C ARG A 296 11.72 -2.86 15.06
N LEU A 297 11.98 -2.09 16.10
CA LEU A 297 11.64 -0.68 16.17
C LEU A 297 12.93 0.14 16.01
N LEU A 298 12.89 1.16 15.17
CA LEU A 298 13.99 2.07 14.90
C LEU A 298 13.49 3.48 15.19
N ASP A 299 14.24 4.25 15.97
CA ASP A 299 14.01 5.70 15.99
C ASP A 299 14.58 6.34 14.71
N LEU A 300 14.37 7.65 14.54
CA LEU A 300 14.84 8.37 13.36
C LEU A 300 16.38 8.35 13.22
N PRO A 301 17.19 8.62 14.27
CA PRO A 301 18.64 8.43 14.23
C PRO A 301 19.09 7.06 13.73
N ASP A 302 18.56 5.98 14.31
CA ASP A 302 18.95 4.62 13.94
C ASP A 302 18.51 4.29 12.51
N PHE A 303 17.30 4.69 12.12
CA PHE A 303 16.79 4.49 10.76
C PHE A 303 17.66 5.19 9.71
N VAL A 304 18.08 6.44 9.95
CA VAL A 304 18.96 7.18 9.04
C VAL A 304 20.35 6.54 8.99
N ALA A 305 20.93 6.20 10.13
CA ALA A 305 22.26 5.58 10.19
C ALA A 305 22.31 4.24 9.43
N GLU A 306 21.29 3.40 9.59
CA GLU A 306 21.21 2.14 8.87
C GLU A 306 20.90 2.29 7.40
N SER A 307 20.08 3.27 7.04
CA SER A 307 19.85 3.62 5.64
C SER A 307 21.19 4.00 4.98
N PHE A 308 22.03 4.81 5.64
CA PHE A 308 23.34 5.21 5.12
C PHE A 308 24.28 4.02 4.99
N ALA A 309 24.35 3.16 6.01
CA ALA A 309 25.17 1.95 5.97
C ALA A 309 24.74 1.00 4.85
N LEU A 310 23.44 0.97 4.54
CA LEU A 310 22.90 0.21 3.41
C LEU A 310 23.26 0.86 2.07
N TYR A 311 23.08 2.17 1.93
CA TYR A 311 23.38 2.90 0.70
C TYR A 311 24.86 2.79 0.32
N ALA A 312 25.77 2.82 1.30
CA ALA A 312 27.20 2.64 1.09
C ALA A 312 27.60 1.29 0.49
N ARG A 313 26.70 0.29 0.50
CA ARG A 313 26.93 -1.05 -0.10
C ARG A 313 26.40 -1.17 -1.52
N HIS A 314 25.72 -0.15 -2.03
CA HIS A 314 25.13 -0.13 -3.36
C HIS A 314 25.88 0.83 -4.26
N ARG A 315 25.86 0.57 -5.57
CA ARG A 315 26.36 1.54 -6.53
C ARG A 315 25.34 2.68 -6.67
N PRO A 316 25.76 3.92 -6.96
CA PRO A 316 24.83 5.04 -7.11
C PRO A 316 23.68 4.77 -8.10
N GLU A 317 23.96 4.06 -9.20
CA GLU A 317 22.96 3.68 -10.20
C GLU A 317 21.90 2.70 -9.69
N ASP A 318 22.23 1.88 -8.68
CA ASP A 318 21.28 0.94 -8.08
C ASP A 318 20.30 1.67 -7.14
N LEU A 319 20.67 2.87 -6.67
CA LEU A 319 19.88 3.69 -5.75
C LEU A 319 18.94 4.66 -6.48
N ALA A 320 18.43 4.31 -7.66
CA ALA A 320 17.57 5.17 -8.45
C ALA A 320 16.25 5.52 -7.71
N CYS A 321 15.87 6.80 -7.71
CA CYS A 321 14.61 7.30 -7.17
C CYS A 321 14.21 8.57 -7.93
N ALA A 322 13.03 8.57 -8.56
CA ALA A 322 12.60 9.67 -9.45
C ALA A 322 12.49 11.01 -8.71
N ARG A 323 11.99 10.99 -7.46
CA ARG A 323 11.86 12.20 -6.64
C ARG A 323 13.21 12.82 -6.31
N VAL A 324 14.15 11.98 -5.88
CA VAL A 324 15.49 12.45 -5.50
C VAL A 324 16.28 12.92 -6.74
N ALA A 325 16.12 12.27 -7.89
CA ALA A 325 16.68 12.76 -9.15
C ALA A 325 16.13 14.14 -9.54
N ALA A 326 14.82 14.40 -9.34
CA ALA A 326 14.24 15.71 -9.60
C ALA A 326 14.85 16.80 -8.67
N TRP A 327 15.12 16.47 -7.41
CA TRP A 327 15.79 17.38 -6.47
C TRP A 327 17.24 17.71 -6.85
N GLU A 328 17.96 16.82 -7.54
CA GLU A 328 19.32 17.10 -8.00
C GLU A 328 19.36 18.21 -9.06
N THR A 329 18.29 18.32 -9.86
CA THR A 329 18.14 19.37 -10.88
C THR A 329 17.52 20.65 -10.35
N ASP A 330 16.92 20.63 -9.15
CA ASP A 330 16.31 21.79 -8.51
C ASP A 330 17.35 22.54 -7.67
N ARG A 331 17.67 23.77 -8.07
CA ARG A 331 18.70 24.58 -7.41
C ARG A 331 18.31 24.98 -5.98
N GLU A 332 17.03 25.25 -5.73
CA GLU A 332 16.57 25.68 -4.41
C GLU A 332 16.56 24.53 -3.42
N ILE A 333 16.17 23.34 -3.89
CA ILE A 333 16.26 22.12 -3.09
C ILE A 333 17.73 21.70 -2.92
N GLY A 334 18.58 21.79 -3.95
CA GLY A 334 20.01 21.54 -3.80
C GLY A 334 20.64 22.39 -2.69
N ALA A 335 20.39 23.70 -2.72
CA ALA A 335 20.89 24.64 -1.70
C ALA A 335 20.37 24.35 -0.29
N LEU A 336 19.17 23.76 -0.15
CA LEU A 336 18.63 23.33 1.14
C LEU A 336 19.49 22.23 1.78
N PHE A 337 19.92 21.23 1.00
CA PHE A 337 20.78 20.16 1.49
C PHE A 337 22.22 20.63 1.70
N ASP A 338 22.74 21.47 0.81
CA ASP A 338 24.11 21.99 0.93
C ASP A 338 24.27 22.88 2.18
N ALA A 339 23.22 23.61 2.59
CA ALA A 339 23.22 24.41 3.81
C ALA A 339 23.26 23.57 5.11
N ALA A 340 22.97 22.27 5.03
CA ALA A 340 23.01 21.37 6.17
C ALA A 340 24.36 20.66 6.36
N ALA A 341 25.31 20.83 5.42
CA ALA A 341 26.61 20.18 5.37
C ALA A 341 27.66 20.72 6.37
#